data_AF-A0A660M6M0-F1
#
_entry.id   AF-A0A660M6M0-F1
#
_cell.length_a   1.000
_cell.length_b   1.000
_cell.length_c   1.000
_cell.angle_alpha   90.00
_cell.angle_beta   90.00
_cell.angle_gamma   90.00
#
_symmetry.space_group_name_H-M   'P 1'
#
loop_
_entity.id
_entity.type
_entity.pdbx_description
1 polymer ?
#
loop_
_entity_poly.entity_id
_entity_poly.type
_entity_poly.pdbx_seq_one_letter_code
_entity_poly.pdbx_strand_id
1 'polypeptide(L)'
;MRYLLVPLLAWALAQGLKHIFRLMGRNRRVFSKNPKSPLLLSGGMPSAHAATVVSLTAVVALYDGIDTVQFAIVLWVTMIILYDAMMVRFSSGQQGDTLNQLLDEQKSSLPRIR
;
A
#
# COMPACT_ATOMS: atom_id res chain seq x y z
N MET A 1 -23.61 2.44 -9.94
CA MET A 1 -23.26 1.38 -8.97
C MET A 1 -21.93 0.70 -9.26
N ARG A 2 -21.67 0.27 -10.50
CA ARG A 2 -20.38 -0.38 -10.88
C ARG A 2 -19.12 0.41 -10.47
N TYR A 3 -19.10 1.73 -10.68
CA TYR A 3 -17.98 2.61 -10.28
C TYR A 3 -17.72 2.69 -8.76
N LEU A 4 -18.66 2.23 -7.93
CA LEU A 4 -18.50 2.16 -6.47
C LEU A 4 -18.23 0.72 -6.01
N LEU A 5 -18.94 -0.25 -6.60
CA LEU A 5 -18.83 -1.65 -6.20
C LEU A 5 -17.47 -2.24 -6.55
N VAL A 6 -16.92 -1.96 -7.73
CA VAL A 6 -15.64 -2.57 -8.14
C VAL A 6 -14.48 -2.07 -7.27
N PRO A 7 -14.32 -0.76 -7.00
CA PRO A 7 -13.28 -0.30 -6.08
C PRO A 7 -13.47 -0.80 -4.65
N LEU A 8 -14.71 -0.90 -4.17
CA LEU A 8 -15.00 -1.45 -2.85
C LEU A 8 -14.60 -2.93 -2.75
N LEU A 9 -14.90 -3.72 -3.78
CA LEU A 9 -14.49 -5.12 -3.86
C LEU A 9 -12.98 -5.27 -3.98
N ALA A 10 -12.31 -4.45 -4.80
CA ALA A 10 -10.86 -4.45 -4.92
C ALA A 10 -10.18 -4.10 -3.58
N TRP A 11 -10.72 -3.12 -2.86
CA TRP A 11 -10.30 -2.78 -1.50
C TRP A 11 -10.48 -3.96 -0.53
N ALA A 12 -11.68 -4.56 -0.53
CA ALA A 12 -11.99 -5.69 0.36
C ALA A 12 -11.08 -6.89 0.08
N LEU A 13 -10.84 -7.21 -1.20
CA LEU A 13 -9.92 -8.25 -1.64
C LEU A 13 -8.47 -7.95 -1.20
N ALA A 14 -8.00 -6.71 -1.37
CA ALA A 14 -6.66 -6.33 -0.94
C ALA A 14 -6.46 -6.47 0.58
N GLN A 15 -7.46 -6.07 1.37
CA GLN A 15 -7.42 -6.23 2.83
C GLN A 15 -7.54 -7.70 3.25
N GLY A 16 -8.39 -8.48 2.59
CA GLY A 16 -8.51 -9.91 2.80
C GLY A 16 -7.20 -10.64 2.51
N LEU A 17 -6.54 -10.31 1.40
CA LEU A 17 -5.26 -10.91 1.03
C LEU A 17 -4.14 -10.54 2.02
N LYS A 18 -4.16 -9.31 2.53
CA LYS A 18 -3.26 -8.87 3.61
C LYS A 18 -3.48 -9.69 4.89
N HIS A 19 -4.72 -10.01 5.22
CA HIS A 19 -5.05 -10.88 6.36
C HIS A 19 -4.55 -12.31 6.14
N ILE A 20 -4.77 -12.88 4.95
CA ILE A 20 -4.30 -14.22 4.59
C ILE A 20 -2.76 -14.32 4.63
N PHE A 21 -2.04 -13.35 4.06
CA PHE A 21 -0.57 -13.35 4.10
C PHE A 21 0.00 -13.24 5.51
N ARG A 22 -0.74 -12.61 6.44
CA ARG A 22 -0.38 -12.59 7.86
C ARG A 22 -0.54 -13.97 8.48
N LEU A 23 -1.67 -14.64 8.25
CA LEU A 23 -1.95 -15.97 8.78
C LEU A 23 -1.00 -17.04 8.24
N MET A 24 -0.60 -16.93 6.97
CA MET A 24 0.24 -17.94 6.30
C MET A 24 1.73 -17.87 6.69
N GLY A 25 2.16 -16.89 7.50
CA GLY A 25 3.55 -16.78 7.97
C GLY A 25 4.61 -16.51 6.89
N ARG A 26 4.25 -16.56 5.59
CA ARG A 26 5.11 -16.25 4.43
C ARG A 26 5.63 -14.81 4.42
N ASN A 27 5.10 -13.95 5.28
CA ASN A 27 5.53 -12.56 5.41
C ASN A 27 6.12 -12.20 6.80
N ARG A 28 6.76 -13.17 7.48
CA ARG A 28 7.53 -12.92 8.73
C ARG A 28 8.68 -11.91 8.58
N ARG A 29 9.14 -11.63 7.35
CA ARG A 29 10.24 -10.67 7.07
C ARG A 29 9.80 -9.19 6.97
N VAL A 30 8.49 -8.91 6.85
CA VAL A 30 7.92 -7.55 6.71
C VAL A 30 7.02 -7.16 7.90
N PHE A 31 6.56 -8.11 8.71
CA PHE A 31 5.76 -7.84 9.90
C PHE A 31 6.59 -8.09 11.16
N SER A 32 7.26 -7.04 11.64
CA SER A 32 7.88 -7.04 12.96
C SER A 32 6.81 -7.23 14.05
N LYS A 33 7.17 -7.98 15.09
CA LYS A 33 6.35 -8.48 16.19
C LYS A 33 5.83 -7.38 17.12
N ASN A 34 4.87 -6.54 16.67
CA ASN A 34 4.08 -5.71 17.57
C ASN A 34 2.58 -6.05 17.45
N PRO A 35 1.97 -6.70 18.47
CA PRO A 35 0.67 -7.34 18.34
C PRO A 35 -0.54 -6.43 18.56
N LYS A 36 -0.38 -5.10 18.66
CA LYS A 36 -1.45 -4.27 19.25
C LYS A 36 -2.40 -3.53 18.30
N SER A 37 -2.14 -3.40 17.00
CA SER A 37 -3.16 -2.96 16.02
C SER A 37 -2.60 -2.89 14.59
N PRO A 38 -2.74 -3.94 13.74
CA PRO A 38 -2.17 -3.92 12.39
C PRO A 38 -3.22 -3.86 11.27
N LEU A 39 -4.49 -3.56 11.59
CA LEU A 39 -5.52 -3.30 10.57
C LEU A 39 -5.41 -1.87 9.98
N LEU A 40 -4.71 -0.96 10.67
CA LEU A 40 -4.58 0.45 10.32
C LEU A 40 -3.15 0.89 9.95
N LEU A 41 -2.15 0.00 10.01
CA LEU A 41 -0.79 0.37 9.57
C LEU A 41 -0.74 0.48 8.04
N SER A 42 -0.54 1.70 7.56
CA SER A 42 -0.49 2.10 6.13
C SER A 42 0.73 1.55 5.35
N GLY A 43 1.57 0.69 5.95
CA GLY A 43 2.80 0.17 5.33
C GLY A 43 2.76 -1.27 4.81
N GLY A 44 1.68 -2.02 5.05
CA GLY A 44 1.61 -3.44 4.69
C GLY A 44 1.25 -3.72 3.23
N MET A 45 1.94 -4.68 2.60
CA MET A 45 1.57 -5.21 1.28
C MET A 45 0.50 -6.32 1.38
N PRO A 46 -0.43 -6.43 0.41
CA PRO A 46 -0.66 -5.54 -0.74
C PRO A 46 -1.33 -4.20 -0.35
N SER A 47 -1.13 -3.16 -1.18
CA SER A 47 -1.69 -1.81 -0.95
C SER A 47 -3.17 -1.73 -1.34
N ALA A 48 -4.04 -1.47 -0.35
CA ALA A 48 -5.47 -1.29 -0.57
C ALA A 48 -5.78 0.03 -1.29
N HIS A 49 -5.03 1.11 -1.01
CA HIS A 49 -5.16 2.39 -1.71
C HIS A 49 -4.89 2.22 -3.20
N ALA A 50 -3.76 1.59 -3.56
CA ALA A 50 -3.40 1.32 -4.94
C ALA A 50 -4.45 0.43 -5.64
N ALA A 51 -4.89 -0.65 -5.00
CA ALA A 51 -5.93 -1.53 -5.55
C ALA A 51 -7.24 -0.77 -5.85
N THR A 52 -7.65 0.12 -4.95
CA THR A 52 -8.87 0.91 -5.09
C THR A 52 -8.79 1.85 -6.30
N VAL A 53 -7.74 2.68 -6.38
CA VAL A 53 -7.63 3.71 -7.43
C VAL A 53 -7.34 3.12 -8.82
N VAL A 54 -6.55 2.05 -8.88
CA VAL A 54 -6.26 1.33 -10.14
C VAL A 54 -7.52 0.63 -10.64
N SER A 55 -8.30 0.00 -9.76
CA SER A 55 -9.56 -0.63 -10.16
C SER A 55 -10.61 0.39 -10.63
N LEU A 56 -10.66 1.57 -10.01
CA LEU A 56 -11.54 2.65 -10.46
C LEU A 56 -11.14 3.14 -11.86
N THR A 57 -9.84 3.38 -12.09
CA THR A 57 -9.31 3.74 -13.41
C THR A 57 -9.66 2.70 -14.46
N ALA A 58 -9.46 1.41 -14.14
CA ALA A 58 -9.77 0.31 -15.05
C ALA A 58 -11.27 0.26 -15.38
N VAL A 59 -12.15 0.44 -14.40
CA VAL A 59 -13.60 0.44 -14.63
C VAL A 59 -14.04 1.60 -15.50
N VAL A 60 -13.52 2.81 -15.26
CA VAL A 60 -13.82 3.97 -16.11
C VAL A 60 -13.30 3.73 -17.52
N ALA A 61 -12.08 3.22 -17.69
CA ALA A 61 -11.53 2.88 -19.00
C ALA A 61 -12.38 1.85 -19.75
N LEU A 62 -12.85 0.81 -19.06
CA LEU A 62 -13.60 -0.31 -19.64
C LEU A 62 -15.04 0.07 -20.04
N TYR A 63 -15.72 0.90 -19.24
CA TYR A 63 -17.14 1.20 -19.46
C TYR A 63 -17.39 2.55 -20.13
N ASP A 64 -16.56 3.55 -19.84
CA ASP A 64 -16.75 4.91 -20.37
C ASP A 64 -15.79 5.17 -21.54
N GLY A 65 -14.69 4.43 -21.61
CA GLY A 65 -13.66 4.58 -22.64
C GLY A 65 -12.55 5.53 -22.22
N ILE A 66 -11.41 5.38 -22.90
CA ILE A 66 -10.18 6.14 -22.59
C ILE A 66 -10.19 7.59 -23.11
N ASP A 67 -11.07 7.90 -24.06
CA ASP A 67 -11.20 9.25 -24.63
C ASP A 67 -12.33 10.04 -23.96
N THR A 68 -12.34 10.00 -22.62
CA THR A 68 -13.35 10.69 -21.80
C THR A 68 -12.69 11.56 -20.74
N VAL A 69 -13.36 12.65 -20.38
CA VAL A 69 -12.90 13.56 -19.31
C VAL A 69 -12.82 12.80 -17.97
N GLN A 70 -13.76 11.90 -17.72
CA GLN A 70 -13.80 11.05 -16.53
C GLN A 70 -12.56 10.16 -16.43
N PHE A 71 -12.18 9.49 -17.53
CA PHE A 71 -10.98 8.67 -17.56
C PHE A 71 -9.72 9.51 -17.33
N ALA A 72 -9.59 10.65 -18.00
CA ALA A 72 -8.44 11.53 -17.84
C ALA A 72 -8.27 11.98 -16.39
N ILE A 73 -9.35 12.44 -15.73
CA ILE A 73 -9.31 12.87 -14.33
C ILE A 73 -8.90 11.70 -13.42
N VAL A 74 -9.57 10.56 -13.55
CA VAL A 74 -9.33 9.40 -12.67
C VAL A 74 -7.94 8.81 -12.85
N LEU A 75 -7.43 8.80 -14.09
CA LEU A 75 -6.07 8.35 -14.40
C LEU A 75 -5.03 9.27 -13.76
N TRP A 76 -5.15 10.59 -13.92
CA TRP A 76 -4.23 11.56 -13.32
C TRP A 76 -4.21 11.46 -11.80
N VAL A 77 -5.39 11.39 -11.17
CA VAL A 77 -5.50 11.20 -9.71
C VAL A 77 -4.84 9.90 -9.28
N THR A 78 -5.07 8.80 -10.02
CA THR A 78 -4.45 7.50 -9.74
C THR A 78 -2.93 7.57 -9.82
N MET A 79 -2.37 8.22 -10.85
CA MET A 79 -0.93 8.38 -11.00
C MET A 79 -0.31 9.18 -9.86
N ILE A 80 -0.94 10.28 -9.44
CA ILE A 80 -0.47 11.09 -8.30
C ILE A 80 -0.45 10.27 -7.02
N ILE A 81 -1.54 9.55 -6.72
CA ILE A 81 -1.65 8.73 -5.51
C ILE A 81 -0.60 7.61 -5.51
N LEU A 82 -0.38 6.95 -6.65
CA LEU A 82 0.64 5.91 -6.76
C LEU A 82 2.05 6.47 -6.59
N TYR A 83 2.35 7.61 -7.22
CA TYR A 83 3.65 8.25 -7.11
C TYR A 83 3.97 8.64 -5.67
N ASP A 84 3.03 9.31 -4.99
CA ASP A 84 3.20 9.74 -3.60
C ASP A 84 3.39 8.54 -2.65
N ALA A 85 2.53 7.52 -2.79
CA ALA A 85 2.64 6.31 -1.98
C ALA A 85 3.98 5.57 -2.18
N MET A 86 4.52 5.56 -3.40
CA MET A 86 5.85 4.98 -3.68
C MET A 86 6.96 5.80 -3.06
N MET A 87 6.93 7.13 -3.19
CA MET A 87 7.97 8.02 -2.67
C MET A 87 8.01 8.04 -1.14
N VAL A 88 6.85 8.07 -0.48
CA VAL A 88 6.76 7.95 0.98
C VAL A 88 7.32 6.61 1.45
N ARG A 89 7.02 5.52 0.75
CA ARG A 89 7.55 4.20 1.11
C ARG A 89 9.06 4.09 0.90
N PHE A 90 9.57 4.66 -0.18
CA PHE A 90 11.00 4.67 -0.50
C PHE A 90 11.80 5.49 0.52
N SER A 91 11.34 6.70 0.83
CA SER A 91 11.96 7.57 1.83
C SER A 91 11.92 6.95 3.23
N SER A 92 10.79 6.37 3.64
CA SER A 92 10.68 5.66 4.93
C SER A 92 11.63 4.45 5.00
N GLY A 93 11.81 3.72 3.89
CA GLY A 93 12.77 2.62 3.80
C GLY A 93 14.20 3.09 4.00
N GLN A 94 14.62 4.13 3.27
CA GLN A 94 15.96 4.71 3.43
C GLN A 94 16.21 5.23 4.85
N GLN A 95 15.22 5.93 5.45
CA GLN A 95 15.34 6.41 6.83
C GLN A 95 15.49 5.26 7.83
N GLY A 96 14.74 4.17 7.65
CA GLY A 96 14.87 2.96 8.47
C GLY A 96 16.26 2.32 8.34
N ASP A 97 16.79 2.24 7.12
CA ASP A 97 18.13 1.69 6.87
C ASP A 97 19.24 2.55 7.48
N THR A 98 19.19 3.89 7.29
CA THR A 98 20.14 4.82 7.91
C THR A 98 20.08 4.76 9.43
N LEU A 99 18.88 4.70 10.02
CA LEU A 99 18.74 4.58 11.47
C LEU A 99 19.32 3.26 12.00
N ASN A 100 19.12 2.16 11.28
CA ASN A 100 19.71 0.87 11.66
C ASN A 100 21.24 0.90 11.63
N GLN A 101 21.84 1.59 10.66
CA GLN A 101 23.30 1.78 10.60
C GLN A 101 23.80 2.56 11.81
N LEU A 102 23.12 3.66 12.18
CA LEU A 102 23.47 4.44 13.38
C LEU A 102 23.33 3.63 14.68
N LEU A 103 22.29 2.80 14.79
CA LEU A 103 22.11 1.91 15.95
C LEU A 103 23.26 0.90 16.06
N ASP A 104 23.72 0.35 14.94
CA ASP A 104 24.84 -0.59 14.88
C ASP A 104 26.16 0.09 15.25
N GLU A 105 26.44 1.29 14.73
CA GLU A 105 27.63 2.09 15.06
C GLU A 105 27.69 2.46 16.55
N GLN A 106 26.55 2.80 17.15
CA GLN A 106 26.45 3.11 18.58
C GLN A 106 26.42 1.89 19.50
N LYS A 107 26.41 0.66 18.95
CA LYS A 107 26.20 -0.60 19.71
C LYS A 107 24.96 -0.52 20.61
N SER A 108 23.92 0.16 20.11
CA SER A 108 22.69 0.38 20.86
C SER A 108 21.95 -0.94 21.06
N SER A 109 21.33 -1.12 22.24
CA SER A 109 20.47 -2.29 22.53
C SER A 109 19.05 -2.14 21.99
N LEU A 110 18.75 -1.04 21.29
CA LEU A 110 17.43 -0.78 20.75
C LEU A 110 17.12 -1.73 19.58
N PRO A 111 15.85 -2.16 19.45
CA PRO A 111 15.45 -3.00 18.34
C PRO A 111 15.58 -2.23 17.01
N ARG A 112 16.11 -2.90 15.99
CA ARG A 112 16.17 -2.37 14.62
C ARG A 112 14.78 -2.01 14.11
N ILE A 113 14.70 -0.89 13.41
CA ILE A 113 13.46 -0.41 12.79
C ILE A 113 13.39 -0.95 11.37
N ARG A 114 12.26 -1.54 10.98
CA ARG A 114 12.02 -1.96 9.60
C ARG A 114 10.57 -1.78 9.21
#